data_AF-A0A6B3FPJ9-F1
#
_entry.id   AF-A0A6B3FPJ9-F1
#
_cell.length_a   1.000
_cell.length_b   1.000
_cell.length_c   1.000
_cell.angle_alpha   90.00
_cell.angle_beta   90.00
_cell.angle_gamma   90.00
#
_symmetry.space_group_name_H-M   'P 1'
#
loop_
_entity.id
_entity.type
_entity.pdbx_description
1 polymer ?
#
loop_
_entity_poly.entity_id
_entity_poly.type
_entity_poly.pdbx_seq_one_letter_code
_entity_poly.pdbx_strand_id
1 'polypeptide(L)'
;GLPPGTPLSTAGPLPPAPHAVAGHLLAIAAEAVENAHRHAAGPTRVSLAATSRSLRLTVTDGGPGLPAGLTLRSAAETGHFGLVGMAERATAIGGRLRVGPADDPATHHPGTEVRLELPLAGLDAAPPPPRRPPTPSAPGTPPSARREHLSDQNPPTKTPD
;
A
#
# COMPACT_ATOMS: atom_id res chain seq x y z
N GLY A 1 15.41 1.89 17.60
CA GLY A 1 14.25 2.18 18.48
C GLY A 1 13.74 3.57 18.17
N LEU A 2 12.65 4.02 18.80
CA LEU A 2 12.21 5.42 18.67
C LEU A 2 13.26 6.37 19.27
N PRO A 3 13.48 7.56 18.68
CA PRO A 3 14.38 8.56 19.26
C PRO A 3 13.94 8.95 20.67
N PRO A 4 14.89 9.22 21.59
CA PRO A 4 14.57 9.63 22.96
C PRO A 4 13.75 10.92 22.98
N GLY A 5 12.77 10.99 23.89
CA GLY A 5 11.89 12.16 24.02
C GLY A 5 10.71 12.19 23.04
N THR A 6 10.59 11.22 22.12
CA THR A 6 9.42 11.11 21.24
C THR A 6 8.16 10.79 22.09
N PRO A 7 7.16 11.68 22.14
CA PRO A 7 5.95 11.43 22.92
C PRO A 7 5.16 10.27 22.30
N LEU A 8 4.97 9.22 23.11
CA LEU A 8 4.17 8.05 22.80
C LEU A 8 2.91 8.06 23.66
N SER A 9 1.75 8.01 23.03
CA SER A 9 0.46 7.87 23.70
C SER A 9 -0.19 6.54 23.33
N THR A 10 -0.88 5.93 24.29
CA THR A 10 -1.72 4.76 24.03
C THR A 10 -3.17 5.07 24.36
N ALA A 11 -4.10 4.59 23.51
CA ALA A 11 -5.52 4.68 23.75
C ALA A 11 -6.06 3.30 24.11
N GLY A 12 -6.22 3.05 25.42
CA GLY A 12 -6.73 1.79 25.96
C GLY A 12 -5.67 0.68 26.10
N PRO A 13 -6.07 -0.48 26.63
CA PRO A 13 -5.20 -1.64 26.74
C PRO A 13 -4.84 -2.19 25.36
N LEU A 14 -3.55 -2.41 25.14
CA LEU A 14 -3.02 -2.96 23.90
C LEU A 14 -3.07 -4.49 23.95
N PRO A 15 -3.47 -5.16 22.85
CA PRO A 15 -3.42 -6.62 22.78
C PRO A 15 -1.96 -7.09 22.79
N PRO A 16 -1.67 -8.30 23.31
CA PRO A 16 -0.36 -8.91 23.12
C PRO A 16 -0.10 -9.08 21.62
N ALA A 17 1.11 -8.73 21.18
CA ALA A 17 1.54 -8.87 19.80
C ALA A 17 2.74 -9.83 19.73
N PRO A 18 2.79 -10.75 18.74
CA PRO A 18 3.98 -11.56 18.53
C PRO A 18 5.22 -10.71 18.27
N HIS A 19 6.39 -11.23 18.66
CA HIS A 19 7.65 -10.48 18.55
C HIS A 19 7.94 -9.99 17.12
N ALA A 20 7.63 -10.81 16.12
CA ALA A 20 7.76 -10.43 14.71
C ALA A 20 6.90 -9.20 14.35
N VAL A 21 5.64 -9.18 14.79
CA VAL A 21 4.74 -8.05 14.58
C VAL A 21 5.24 -6.81 15.30
N ALA A 22 5.65 -6.95 16.57
CA ALA A 22 6.21 -5.84 17.35
C ALA A 22 7.47 -5.25 16.69
N GLY A 23 8.33 -6.09 16.11
CA GLY A 23 9.50 -5.66 15.36
C GLY A 23 9.15 -4.83 14.13
N HIS A 24 8.17 -5.27 13.34
CA HIS A 24 7.69 -4.50 12.18
C HIS A 24 7.02 -3.19 12.58
N LEU A 25 6.21 -3.18 13.65
CA LEU A 25 5.59 -1.97 14.20
C LEU A 25 6.65 -0.95 14.62
N LEU A 26 7.68 -1.40 15.36
CA LEU A 26 8.77 -0.54 15.80
C LEU A 26 9.59 0.00 14.63
N ALA A 27 9.89 -0.82 13.63
CA ALA A 27 10.62 -0.40 12.44
C ALA A 27 9.84 0.62 11.60
N ILE A 28 8.52 0.48 11.51
CA ILE A 28 7.65 1.46 10.84
C ILE A 28 7.62 2.76 11.65
N ALA A 29 7.41 2.69 12.96
CA ALA A 29 7.36 3.86 13.82
C ALA A 29 8.70 4.64 13.82
N ALA A 30 9.83 3.93 13.91
CA ALA A 30 11.15 4.54 13.89
C ALA A 30 11.44 5.25 12.57
N GLU A 31 11.15 4.61 11.44
CA GLU A 31 11.32 5.21 10.12
C GLU A 31 10.40 6.43 9.94
N ALA A 32 9.15 6.36 10.40
CA ALA A 32 8.22 7.49 10.32
C ALA A 32 8.70 8.69 11.16
N VAL A 33 9.16 8.45 12.39
CA VAL A 33 9.69 9.52 13.26
C VAL A 33 10.99 10.10 12.71
N GLU A 34 11.86 9.28 12.15
CA GLU A 34 13.07 9.74 11.48
C GLU A 34 12.76 10.60 10.25
N ASN A 35 11.76 10.20 9.45
CA ASN A 35 11.28 11.01 8.33
C ASN A 35 10.69 12.34 8.81
N ALA A 36 9.92 12.33 9.90
CA ALA A 36 9.44 13.56 10.52
C ALA A 36 10.61 14.46 10.95
N HIS A 37 11.63 13.93 11.64
CA HIS A 37 12.79 14.74 12.04
C HIS A 37 13.59 15.30 10.86
N ARG A 38 13.67 14.55 9.75
CA ARG A 38 14.41 15.00 8.55
C ARG A 38 13.66 16.04 7.75
N HIS A 39 12.33 15.98 7.72
CA HIS A 39 11.51 16.74 6.78
C HIS A 39 10.56 17.76 7.45
N ALA A 40 10.31 17.63 8.75
CA ALA A 40 9.47 18.52 9.54
C ALA A 40 10.29 19.23 10.63
N ALA A 41 10.08 20.54 10.78
CA ALA A 41 10.66 21.33 11.86
C ALA A 41 9.72 21.43 13.09
N GLY A 42 8.85 20.43 13.28
CA GLY A 42 7.74 20.49 14.25
C GLY A 42 7.69 19.29 15.20
N PRO A 43 6.82 19.33 16.22
CA PRO A 43 6.68 18.23 17.16
C PRO A 43 6.14 16.98 16.46
N THR A 44 6.83 15.86 16.68
CA THR A 44 6.39 14.54 16.24
C THR A 44 5.60 13.87 17.37
N ARG A 45 4.45 13.27 17.05
CA ARG A 45 3.63 12.51 18.01
C ARG A 45 3.42 11.09 17.49
N VAL A 46 3.60 10.12 18.38
CA VAL A 46 3.32 8.71 18.10
C VAL A 46 2.13 8.29 18.96
N SER A 47 1.14 7.63 18.35
CA SER A 47 0.02 7.05 19.06
C SER A 47 -0.23 5.60 18.67
N LEU A 48 -0.58 4.78 19.67
CA LEU A 48 -1.01 3.40 19.48
C LEU A 48 -2.40 3.23 20.07
N ALA A 49 -3.38 2.87 19.24
CA ALA A 49 -4.76 2.68 19.66
C ALA A 49 -5.25 1.29 19.28
N ALA A 50 -5.78 0.55 20.25
CA ALA A 50 -6.47 -0.70 19.99
C ALA A 50 -7.98 -0.45 19.93
N THR A 51 -8.61 -1.00 18.92
CA THR A 51 -10.07 -1.12 18.84
C THR A 51 -10.46 -2.58 18.98
N SER A 52 -11.76 -2.90 18.99
CA SER A 52 -12.23 -4.29 18.99
C SER A 52 -11.85 -5.08 17.73
N ARG A 53 -11.36 -4.43 16.66
CA ARG A 53 -11.09 -5.08 15.37
C ARG A 53 -9.69 -4.85 14.81
N SER A 54 -9.00 -3.79 15.25
CA SER A 54 -7.66 -3.46 14.74
C SER A 54 -6.79 -2.74 15.76
N LEU A 55 -5.49 -2.96 15.65
CA LEU A 55 -4.45 -2.12 16.22
C LEU A 55 -4.09 -1.02 15.22
N ARG A 56 -4.01 0.23 15.68
CA ARG A 56 -3.67 1.40 14.87
C ARG A 56 -2.42 2.05 15.42
N LEU A 57 -1.41 2.19 14.59
CA LEU A 57 -0.24 3.04 14.84
C LEU A 57 -0.39 4.31 14.01
N THR A 58 -0.23 5.46 14.64
CA THR A 58 -0.24 6.75 13.96
C THR A 58 0.99 7.54 14.36
N VAL A 59 1.70 8.08 13.38
CA VAL A 59 2.79 9.04 13.58
C VAL A 59 2.40 10.31 12.85
N THR A 60 2.35 11.43 13.55
CA THR A 60 2.03 12.75 12.99
C THR A 60 3.17 13.71 13.25
N ASP A 61 3.49 14.54 12.26
CA ASP A 61 4.38 15.68 12.41
C ASP A 61 3.70 17.00 12.03
N GLY A 62 4.23 18.10 12.56
CA GLY A 62 3.79 19.47 12.23
C GLY A 62 4.56 20.09 11.06
N GLY A 63 5.07 19.30 10.13
CA GLY A 63 5.89 19.76 9.00
C GLY A 63 5.08 20.41 7.87
N PRO A 64 5.75 20.72 6.74
CA PRO A 64 5.09 21.27 5.55
C PRO A 64 4.13 20.26 4.87
N GLY A 65 4.20 18.98 5.25
CA GLY A 65 3.47 17.88 4.61
C GLY A 65 4.24 17.22 3.47
N LEU A 66 3.62 16.24 2.83
CA LEU A 66 4.22 15.52 1.70
C LEU A 66 4.30 16.41 0.45
N PRO A 67 5.34 16.24 -0.39
CA PRO A 67 5.39 16.85 -1.71
C PRO A 67 4.13 16.53 -2.53
N ALA A 68 3.61 17.53 -3.25
CA ALA A 68 2.43 17.35 -4.10
C ALA A 68 2.66 16.23 -5.14
N GLY A 69 1.70 15.31 -5.25
CA GLY A 69 1.78 14.18 -6.18
C GLY A 69 2.64 13.00 -5.72
N LEU A 70 3.20 13.04 -4.50
CA LEU A 70 3.92 11.89 -3.95
C LEU A 70 2.95 10.73 -3.67
N THR A 71 3.14 9.63 -4.38
CA THR A 71 2.47 8.35 -4.18
C THR A 71 3.49 7.29 -3.79
N LEU A 72 3.07 6.14 -3.27
CA LEU A 72 4.01 5.03 -3.03
C LEU A 72 4.72 4.55 -4.31
N ARG A 73 4.07 4.66 -5.48
CA ARG A 73 4.69 4.35 -6.78
C ARG A 73 5.78 5.36 -7.10
N SER A 74 5.46 6.65 -7.06
CA SER A 74 6.45 7.69 -7.37
C SER A 74 7.57 7.75 -6.33
N ALA A 75 7.30 7.36 -5.07
CA ALA A 75 8.30 7.21 -4.02
C ALA A 75 9.37 6.17 -4.39
N ALA A 76 8.98 5.03 -4.97
CA ALA A 76 9.92 4.02 -5.44
C ALA A 76 10.79 4.52 -6.60
N GLU A 77 10.18 5.29 -7.52
CA GLU A 77 10.87 5.86 -8.70
C GLU A 77 11.83 7.00 -8.32
N THR A 78 11.53 7.73 -7.25
CA THR A 78 12.31 8.90 -6.78
C THR A 78 13.27 8.58 -5.63
N GLY A 79 13.44 7.30 -5.27
CA GLY A 79 14.40 6.86 -4.26
C GLY A 79 13.99 7.09 -2.80
N HIS A 80 12.69 7.27 -2.52
CA HIS A 80 12.16 7.38 -1.16
C HIS A 80 11.97 5.98 -0.54
N PHE A 81 13.08 5.26 -0.37
CA PHE A 81 13.09 3.86 0.11
C PHE A 81 12.49 3.67 1.50
N GLY A 82 12.51 4.71 2.34
CA GLY A 82 11.87 4.68 3.66
C GLY A 82 10.36 4.41 3.58
N LEU A 83 9.65 5.12 2.70
CA LEU A 83 8.20 4.95 2.49
C LEU A 83 7.86 3.57 1.92
N VAL A 84 8.66 3.09 0.96
CA VAL A 84 8.50 1.76 0.35
C VAL A 84 8.70 0.67 1.40
N GLY A 85 9.79 0.73 2.17
CA GLY A 85 10.08 -0.25 3.21
C GLY A 85 9.02 -0.27 4.32
N MET A 86 8.44 0.88 4.67
CA MET A 86 7.30 0.91 5.61
C MET A 86 6.07 0.19 5.03
N ALA A 87 5.76 0.39 3.75
CA ALA A 87 4.62 -0.25 3.09
C ALA A 87 4.81 -1.77 2.98
N GLU A 88 6.02 -2.23 2.68
CA GLU A 88 6.38 -3.66 2.64
C GLU A 88 6.24 -4.30 4.02
N ARG A 89 6.80 -3.68 5.06
CA ARG A 89 6.68 -4.17 6.44
C ARG A 89 5.24 -4.21 6.92
N ALA A 90 4.43 -3.21 6.57
CA ALA A 90 3.00 -3.21 6.87
C ALA A 90 2.30 -4.40 6.20
N THR A 91 2.61 -4.66 4.93
CA THR A 91 2.05 -5.79 4.17
C THR A 91 2.48 -7.13 4.75
N ALA A 92 3.73 -7.26 5.20
CA ALA A 92 4.28 -8.49 5.78
C ALA A 92 3.53 -8.94 7.04
N ILE A 93 2.96 -8.00 7.80
CA ILE A 93 2.14 -8.29 8.98
C ILE A 93 0.63 -8.26 8.70
N GLY A 94 0.21 -8.22 7.43
CA GLY A 94 -1.21 -8.14 7.06
C GLY A 94 -1.87 -6.79 7.37
N GLY A 95 -1.07 -5.76 7.65
CA GLY A 95 -1.52 -4.40 7.87
C GLY A 95 -1.66 -3.59 6.58
N ARG A 96 -2.21 -2.39 6.72
CA ARG A 96 -2.31 -1.39 5.65
C ARG A 96 -1.68 -0.08 6.10
N LEU A 97 -0.74 0.41 5.32
CA LEU A 97 -0.12 1.72 5.53
C LEU A 97 -0.84 2.78 4.70
N ARG A 98 -1.08 3.94 5.30
CA ARG A 98 -1.53 5.18 4.67
C ARG A 98 -0.52 6.26 5.06
N VAL A 99 -0.16 7.10 4.09
CA VAL A 99 0.70 8.26 4.30
C VAL A 99 -0.01 9.43 3.62
N GLY A 100 -0.23 10.53 4.34
CA GLY A 100 -1.02 11.65 3.85
C GLY A 100 -0.87 12.89 4.71
N PRO A 101 -1.63 13.97 4.42
CA PRO A 101 -1.70 15.13 5.30
C PRO A 101 -2.25 14.72 6.67
N ALA A 102 -1.75 15.34 7.74
CA ALA A 102 -2.40 15.23 9.04
C ALA A 102 -3.66 16.12 9.07
N ASP A 103 -4.77 15.57 9.57
CA ASP A 103 -6.00 16.32 9.81
C ASP A 103 -5.88 17.11 11.13
N ASP A 104 -4.91 18.03 11.23
CA ASP A 104 -4.81 18.97 12.36
C ASP A 104 -5.20 20.39 11.91
N PRO A 105 -6.42 20.86 12.27
CA PRO A 105 -6.87 22.21 11.90
C PRO A 105 -6.17 23.33 12.66
N ALA A 106 -5.31 23.04 13.65
CA ALA A 106 -4.61 24.05 14.45
C ALA A 106 -3.25 24.49 13.85
N THR A 107 -2.77 23.83 12.79
CA THR A 107 -1.47 24.13 12.17
C THR A 107 -1.63 24.82 10.82
N HIS A 108 -0.77 25.82 10.52
CA HIS A 108 -0.71 26.52 9.23
C HIS A 108 -0.37 25.60 8.04
N HIS A 109 0.25 24.45 8.34
CA HIS A 109 0.53 23.39 7.39
C HIS A 109 -0.16 22.11 7.85
N PRO A 110 -0.65 21.27 6.91
CA PRO A 110 -1.35 20.04 7.26
C PRO A 110 -0.42 18.98 7.88
N GLY A 111 0.91 19.15 7.91
CA GLY A 111 1.80 18.11 8.42
C GLY A 111 1.76 16.81 7.62
N THR A 112 2.44 15.78 8.10
CA THR A 112 2.32 14.42 7.56
C THR A 112 1.78 13.48 8.62
N GLU A 113 0.83 12.63 8.23
CA GLU A 113 0.38 11.48 8.99
C GLU A 113 0.83 10.18 8.31
N VAL A 114 1.53 9.34 9.07
CA VAL A 114 1.77 7.93 8.75
C VAL A 114 0.87 7.08 9.63
N ARG A 115 -0.08 6.39 9.02
CA ARG A 115 -1.10 5.58 9.70
C ARG A 115 -1.03 4.13 9.24
N LEU A 116 -0.77 3.23 10.19
CA LEU A 116 -0.83 1.79 9.99
C LEU A 116 -2.07 1.23 10.67
N GLU A 117 -2.86 0.48 9.93
CA GLU A 117 -3.96 -0.33 10.45
C GLU A 117 -3.63 -1.81 10.35
N LEU A 118 -3.63 -2.48 11.49
CA LEU A 118 -3.40 -3.92 11.60
C LEU A 118 -4.66 -4.60 12.14
N PRO A 119 -5.38 -5.42 11.35
CA PRO A 119 -6.49 -6.21 11.86
C PRO A 119 -6.04 -7.11 13.01
N LEU A 120 -6.81 -7.18 14.10
CA LEU A 120 -6.45 -8.04 15.25
C LEU A 120 -6.47 -9.53 14.86
N ALA A 121 -7.33 -9.93 13.94
CA ALA A 121 -7.30 -11.28 13.35
C ALA A 121 -5.99 -11.58 12.62
N GLY A 122 -5.26 -10.55 12.19
CA GLY A 122 -3.94 -10.64 11.55
C GLY A 122 -2.77 -10.62 12.53
N LEU A 123 -3.00 -10.36 13.82
CA LEU A 123 -1.94 -10.44 14.83
C LEU A 123 -1.42 -11.87 15.02
N ASP A 124 -2.28 -12.86 14.77
CA ASP A 124 -2.00 -14.30 14.95
C ASP A 124 -1.87 -15.04 13.61
N ALA A 125 -2.28 -14.41 12.50
CA ALA A 125 -2.26 -15.03 11.19
C ALA A 125 -0.88 -14.89 10.53
N ALA A 126 -0.39 -15.99 9.95
CA ALA A 126 0.77 -15.98 9.06
C ALA A 126 0.60 -14.91 7.95
N PRO A 127 1.71 -14.31 7.45
CA PRO A 127 1.65 -13.28 6.42
C PRO A 127 0.71 -13.69 5.27
N PRO A 128 -0.20 -12.81 4.82
CA PRO A 128 -0.99 -13.12 3.63
C PRO A 128 -0.03 -13.39 2.46
N PRO A 129 -0.29 -14.42 1.62
CA PRO A 129 0.58 -14.70 0.49
C PRO A 129 0.69 -13.46 -0.41
N PRO A 130 1.85 -13.20 -1.03
CA PRO A 130 2.02 -12.04 -1.90
C PRO A 130 0.93 -12.07 -2.98
N ARG A 131 0.20 -10.96 -3.11
CA ARG A 131 -0.80 -10.81 -4.18
C ARG A 131 -0.05 -10.90 -5.51
N ARG A 132 -0.22 -12.01 -6.23
CA ARG A 132 0.22 -12.11 -7.62
C ARG A 132 -0.44 -10.96 -8.40
N PRO A 133 0.30 -10.24 -9.28
CA PRO A 133 -0.32 -9.27 -10.16
C PRO A 133 -1.42 -9.99 -10.98
N PRO A 134 -2.54 -9.32 -11.30
CA PRO A 134 -3.53 -9.88 -12.20
C PRO A 134 -2.81 -10.24 -13.50
N THR A 135 -2.90 -11.50 -13.92
CA THR A 135 -2.43 -11.91 -15.24
C THR A 135 -3.13 -11.03 -16.28
N PRO A 136 -2.40 -10.39 -17.22
CA PRO A 136 -3.05 -9.69 -18.31
C PRO A 136 -3.94 -10.69 -19.04
N SER A 137 -5.24 -10.38 -19.12
CA SER A 137 -6.20 -11.17 -19.89
C SER A 137 -5.67 -11.31 -21.31
N ALA A 138 -5.59 -12.55 -21.80
CA ALA A 138 -5.10 -12.85 -23.13
C ALA A 138 -5.85 -12.02 -24.19
N PRO A 139 -5.17 -11.54 -25.24
CA PRO A 139 -5.83 -10.88 -26.36
C PRO A 139 -6.85 -11.85 -26.98
N GLY A 140 -8.08 -11.37 -27.11
CA GLY A 140 -9.20 -12.14 -27.65
C GLY A 140 -8.88 -12.72 -29.03
N THR A 141 -9.32 -13.96 -29.23
CA THR A 141 -9.28 -14.67 -30.51
C THR A 141 -9.92 -13.80 -31.61
N PRO A 142 -9.28 -13.58 -32.78
CA PRO A 142 -9.93 -12.89 -33.88
C PRO A 142 -11.13 -13.73 -34.38
N PRO A 143 -12.21 -13.10 -34.84
CA PRO A 143 -13.37 -13.82 -35.35
C PRO A 143 -13.00 -14.60 -36.62
N SER A 144 -13.37 -15.87 -36.64
CA SER A 144 -13.22 -16.79 -37.77
C SER A 144 -13.79 -16.19 -39.06
N ALA A 145 -12.93 -16.08 -40.07
CA ALA A 145 -13.33 -15.65 -41.41
C ALA A 145 -14.42 -16.57 -41.97
N ARG A 146 -15.51 -15.96 -42.45
CA ARG A 146 -16.57 -16.64 -43.20
C ARG A 146 -15.96 -17.36 -44.40
N ARG A 147 -16.28 -18.65 -44.54
CA ARG A 147 -16.19 -19.39 -45.80
C ARG A 147 -17.07 -18.71 -46.84
N GLU A 148 -16.48 -18.09 -47.84
CA GLU A 148 -17.15 -17.83 -49.12
C GLU A 148 -16.94 -19.04 -50.02
N HIS A 149 -18.07 -19.68 -50.33
CA HIS A 149 -18.21 -20.82 -51.23
C HIS A 149 -18.05 -20.30 -52.66
N LEU A 150 -16.88 -20.45 -53.27
CA LEU A 150 -16.71 -20.25 -54.70
C LEU A 150 -17.13 -21.55 -55.42
N SER A 151 -18.43 -21.68 -55.64
CA SER A 151 -18.98 -22.64 -56.60
C SER A 151 -18.77 -22.08 -58.01
N ASP A 152 -17.70 -22.53 -58.67
CA ASP A 152 -17.59 -22.43 -60.11
C ASP A 152 -16.62 -23.49 -60.61
N GLN A 153 -17.13 -24.68 -60.97
CA GLN A 153 -16.63 -25.49 -62.09
C GLN A 153 -17.78 -26.33 -62.66
N ASN A 154 -18.13 -25.95 -63.89
CA ASN A 154 -19.13 -26.49 -64.81
C ASN A 154 -18.81 -27.95 -65.24
N PRO A 155 -19.79 -28.85 -65.42
CA PRO A 155 -19.58 -30.20 -65.96
C PRO A 155 -19.27 -30.21 -67.47
N PRO A 156 -18.57 -31.23 -68.00
CA PRO A 156 -18.47 -31.44 -69.44
C PRO A 156 -19.67 -32.28 -69.92
N THR A 157 -20.24 -31.92 -71.08
CA THR A 157 -20.49 -32.81 -72.25
C THR A 157 -21.62 -32.30 -73.15
N LYS A 158 -21.32 -32.28 -74.46
CA LYS A 158 -22.11 -32.81 -75.59
C LYS A 158 -22.26 -31.81 -76.75
N THR A 159 -21.43 -32.00 -77.77
CA THR A 159 -21.69 -31.55 -79.14
C THR A 159 -22.55 -32.61 -79.85
N PRO A 160 -23.57 -32.25 -80.64
CA PRO A 160 -24.13 -33.11 -81.67
C PRO A 160 -23.70 -32.68 -83.09
N ASP A 161 -23.81 -33.65 -84.00
CA ASP A 161 -23.47 -33.71 -85.44
C ASP A 161 -21.99 -33.86 -85.82
#